data_AF-A0A2H9SD60-F1
#
_entry.id   AF-A0A2H9SD60-F1
#
_cell.length_a   1.000
_cell.length_b   1.000
_cell.length_c   1.000
_cell.angle_alpha   90.00
_cell.angle_beta   90.00
_cell.angle_gamma   90.00
#
_symmetry.space_group_name_H-M   'P 1'
#
loop_
_entity.id
_entity.type
_entity.pdbx_description
1 polymer ?
#
loop_
_entity_poly.entity_id
_entity_poly.type
_entity_poly.pdbx_seq_one_letter_code
_entity_poly.pdbx_strand_id
1 'polypeptide(L)'
;MKMNSLAEKAPHLIEEWHQSKNSLTPHEVSYSSNKKFWWICKKGHEWQATAGNRYRGTGCPDCSGRKLSSENNLAIKCPHLLKEWHPTKNGTLTPFEVTPRGKDVIWWRCEQGHEWEAKAGNRYMGTGCPYCSGKVVSTEYNLATKNPRLAKEWHVEKNQPLTPFDVTPKTPKVVWWKCEKGHEWRTNIAARFRGTNCPYCAGKKPSIEYNLAVKQPHLISEWHAEKNGLLRPVNITPGSKKIVWWRCKWNHEWQAAVYSRAKGHNCPKCNIRTSRLEVRIYCELRSLFDDVLWQEKIYTKEIDVYIPHLALGIEIDGFYWHQSDERKKADKAKQTILSNNNITLIRVMDDRLETNGSNSIPYVNNENPITVIVRLLTFIKLKVALTEIDVKKIDDYIKMNKYQREEDYHAIISVLPSPLLKSSIAGNPDLLKEWHPSKNSYQPTQLSYGSKIKLWWQCDKGHEWEATPNSRTRPQGTGCPYCSGKQPTENNNLAVKSPELAKEWHPLKNNDLRPEMFLPRSNKKVWWLCEYLHEWQASIDNRFNGTNCPLCWSGLDGTKSSI
;
A
#
# COMPACT_ATOMS: atom_id res chain seq x y z
N MET A 1 14.19 65.10 11.88
CA MET A 1 14.48 63.79 12.52
C MET A 1 15.48 64.01 13.64
N LYS A 2 15.20 63.59 14.88
CA LYS A 2 16.18 63.62 15.97
C LYS A 2 17.37 62.76 15.56
N MET A 3 18.56 63.35 15.43
CA MET A 3 19.77 62.60 15.14
C MET A 3 20.08 61.75 16.37
N ASN A 4 19.92 60.43 16.27
CA ASN A 4 20.33 59.52 17.34
C ASN A 4 21.86 59.57 17.46
N SER A 5 22.36 60.39 18.38
CA SER A 5 23.80 60.58 18.57
C SER A 5 24.42 59.38 19.31
N LEU A 6 25.72 59.22 19.16
CA LEU A 6 26.49 58.19 19.86
C LEU A 6 26.42 58.42 21.37
N ALA A 7 26.48 59.67 21.82
CA ALA A 7 26.36 60.05 23.23
C ALA A 7 25.01 59.61 23.84
N GLU A 8 23.91 59.77 23.11
CA GLU A 8 22.58 59.38 23.58
C GLU A 8 22.38 57.86 23.62
N LYS A 9 22.88 57.14 22.60
CA LYS A 9 22.62 55.71 22.45
C LYS A 9 23.62 54.81 23.17
N ALA A 10 24.83 55.31 23.43
CA ALA A 10 25.86 54.58 24.17
C ALA A 10 26.73 55.53 25.01
N PRO A 11 26.18 56.07 26.13
CA PRO A 11 26.90 57.00 26.99
C PRO A 11 28.24 56.48 27.51
N HIS A 12 28.33 55.17 27.77
CA HIS A 12 29.57 54.53 28.22
C HIS A 12 30.74 54.65 27.21
N LEU A 13 30.46 54.83 25.92
CA LEU A 13 31.48 55.00 24.89
C LEU A 13 32.09 56.42 24.88
N ILE A 14 31.44 57.39 25.55
CA ILE A 14 31.96 58.75 25.68
C ILE A 14 33.26 58.75 26.49
N GLU A 15 33.34 57.92 27.54
CA GLU A 15 34.57 57.73 28.34
C GLU A 15 35.74 57.23 27.50
N GLU A 16 35.46 56.54 26.39
CA GLU A 16 36.48 55.98 25.51
C GLU A 16 36.74 56.85 24.26
N TRP A 17 36.08 58.01 24.12
CA TRP A 17 36.27 58.92 22.99
C TRP A 17 37.54 59.75 23.15
N HIS A 18 38.41 59.78 22.13
CA HIS A 18 39.64 60.55 22.21
C HIS A 18 39.38 62.04 21.90
N GLN A 19 39.24 62.85 22.94
CA GLN A 19 38.80 64.25 22.84
C GLN A 19 39.70 65.13 21.96
N SER A 20 41.04 64.97 22.05
CA SER A 20 41.98 65.81 21.29
C SER A 20 42.31 65.32 19.88
N LYS A 21 41.92 64.09 19.50
CA LYS A 21 42.24 63.50 18.18
C LYS A 21 41.04 63.40 17.23
N ASN A 22 39.85 63.78 17.71
CA ASN A 22 38.65 63.87 16.90
C ASN A 22 38.21 65.32 16.81
N SER A 23 37.86 65.78 15.62
CA SER A 23 37.32 67.13 15.40
C SER A 23 35.83 67.24 15.70
N LEU A 24 35.15 66.12 15.96
CA LEU A 24 33.71 66.05 16.26
C LEU A 24 33.51 65.45 17.66
N THR A 25 32.44 65.88 18.33
CA THR A 25 32.03 65.34 19.63
C THR A 25 31.11 64.12 19.47
N PRO A 26 31.00 63.25 20.48
CA PRO A 26 30.04 62.14 20.47
C PRO A 26 28.57 62.53 20.31
N HIS A 27 28.22 63.81 20.55
CA HIS A 27 26.87 64.35 20.33
C HIS A 27 26.61 64.66 18.85
N GLU A 28 27.65 64.91 18.07
CA GLU A 28 27.58 65.26 16.63
C GLU A 28 27.71 64.03 15.72
N VAL A 29 28.05 62.87 16.28
CA VAL A 29 28.27 61.63 15.53
C VAL A 29 27.09 60.68 15.73
N SER A 30 26.49 60.19 14.65
CA SER A 30 25.48 59.12 14.74
C SER A 30 26.08 57.82 15.30
N TYR A 31 25.37 57.15 16.21
CA TYR A 31 25.79 55.87 16.83
C TYR A 31 26.10 54.76 15.79
N SER A 32 25.53 54.85 14.59
CA SER A 32 25.69 53.87 13.51
C SER A 32 26.72 54.30 12.45
N SER A 33 27.44 55.41 12.66
CA SER A 33 28.37 55.96 11.68
C SER A 33 29.48 54.97 11.31
N ASN A 34 29.72 54.85 10.00
CA ASN A 34 30.82 54.06 9.43
C ASN A 34 32.13 54.86 9.32
N LYS A 35 32.15 56.13 9.75
CA LYS A 35 33.39 56.92 9.83
C LYS A 35 34.24 56.42 10.99
N LYS A 36 35.57 56.37 10.79
CA LYS A 36 36.54 56.01 11.84
C LYS A 36 36.82 57.23 12.71
N PHE A 37 36.85 57.01 14.02
CA PHE A 37 37.22 57.98 15.03
C PHE A 37 38.30 57.38 15.93
N TRP A 38 39.06 58.25 16.59
CA TRP A 38 40.04 57.86 17.60
C TRP A 38 39.37 57.57 18.93
N TRP A 39 39.78 56.48 19.56
CA TRP A 39 39.30 56.03 20.85
C TRP A 39 40.49 55.79 21.77
N ILE A 40 40.30 55.95 23.07
CA ILE A 40 41.29 55.69 24.10
C ILE A 40 40.63 54.87 25.22
N CYS A 41 41.28 53.83 25.71
CA CYS A 41 40.72 53.00 26.79
C CYS A 41 41.33 53.40 28.14
N LYS A 42 40.77 52.88 29.24
CA LYS A 42 41.27 53.14 30.61
C LYS A 42 42.74 52.76 30.84
N LYS A 43 43.30 51.87 30.01
CA LYS A 43 44.73 51.49 30.03
C LYS A 43 45.61 52.39 29.15
N GLY A 44 45.07 53.45 28.55
CA GLY A 44 45.80 54.39 27.70
C GLY A 44 46.03 53.92 26.25
N HIS A 45 45.57 52.74 25.85
CA HIS A 45 45.68 52.34 24.44
C HIS A 45 44.78 53.19 23.55
N GLU A 46 45.34 53.69 22.46
CA GLU A 46 44.64 54.49 21.47
C GLU A 46 44.46 53.73 20.17
N TRP A 47 43.27 53.78 19.56
CA TRP A 47 42.99 53.11 18.29
C TRP A 47 41.90 53.80 17.48
N GLN A 48 41.86 53.49 16.18
CA GLN A 48 40.77 53.93 15.30
C GLN A 48 39.73 52.83 15.11
N ALA A 49 38.46 53.18 15.29
CA ALA A 49 37.32 52.31 15.01
C ALA A 49 36.09 53.13 14.58
N THR A 50 35.15 52.49 13.90
CA THR A 50 33.88 53.15 13.53
C THR A 50 32.95 53.23 14.73
N ALA A 51 32.15 54.30 14.81
CA ALA A 51 31.14 54.44 15.87
C ALA A 51 30.16 53.26 15.85
N GLY A 52 29.75 52.80 14.67
CA GLY A 52 28.89 51.63 14.52
C GLY A 52 29.50 50.32 15.07
N ASN A 53 30.81 50.07 14.89
CA ASN A 53 31.45 48.87 15.45
C ASN A 53 31.64 48.95 16.97
N ARG A 54 31.93 50.15 17.49
CA ARG A 54 32.00 50.39 18.93
C ARG A 54 30.63 50.20 19.59
N TYR A 55 29.57 50.73 18.98
CA TYR A 55 28.19 50.55 19.42
C TYR A 55 27.77 49.06 19.46
N ARG A 56 28.21 48.27 18.49
CA ARG A 56 28.00 46.80 18.46
C ARG A 56 28.88 46.03 19.46
N GLY A 57 29.64 46.72 20.32
CA GLY A 57 30.41 46.11 21.40
C GLY A 57 31.86 45.75 21.05
N THR A 58 32.42 46.23 19.94
CA THR A 58 33.87 46.07 19.70
C THR A 58 34.64 47.04 20.59
N GLY A 59 35.45 46.52 21.52
CA GLY A 59 36.30 47.32 22.41
C GLY A 59 37.73 47.53 21.89
N CYS A 60 38.61 47.98 22.78
CA CYS A 60 40.03 48.19 22.51
C CYS A 60 40.73 46.92 21.96
N PRO A 61 41.43 46.99 20.82
CA PRO A 61 42.07 45.83 20.20
C PRO A 61 43.23 45.26 21.03
N ASP A 62 43.96 46.10 21.77
CA ASP A 62 45.03 45.68 22.68
C ASP A 62 44.43 44.97 23.92
N CYS A 63 43.42 45.58 24.57
CA CYS A 63 42.75 44.98 25.75
C CYS A 63 41.97 43.70 25.41
N SER A 64 41.39 43.61 24.21
CA SER A 64 40.65 42.43 23.75
C SER A 64 41.55 41.33 23.18
N GLY A 65 42.87 41.52 23.20
CA GLY A 65 43.85 40.56 22.70
C GLY A 65 43.77 40.31 21.19
N ARG A 66 43.28 41.29 20.43
CA ARG A 66 43.21 41.25 18.95
C ARG A 66 44.45 41.82 18.28
N LYS A 67 45.21 42.67 18.99
CA LYS A 67 46.48 43.23 18.52
C LYS A 67 47.65 42.52 19.19
N LEU A 68 48.73 42.32 18.45
CA LEU A 68 49.97 41.73 18.96
C LEU A 68 50.59 42.66 20.00
N SER A 69 51.00 42.10 21.13
CA SER A 69 51.76 42.81 22.16
C SER A 69 52.67 41.84 22.94
N SER A 70 53.53 42.38 23.80
CA SER A 70 54.38 41.61 24.71
C SER A 70 53.57 40.67 25.62
N GLU A 71 52.34 41.05 25.98
CA GLU A 71 51.43 40.25 26.82
C GLU A 71 50.42 39.41 26.02
N ASN A 72 50.25 39.70 24.72
CA ASN A 72 49.26 39.09 23.84
C ASN A 72 49.88 38.56 22.55
N ASN A 73 50.69 37.52 22.72
CA ASN A 73 51.25 36.70 21.66
C ASN A 73 51.05 35.21 21.99
N LEU A 74 51.24 34.36 20.98
CA LEU A 74 50.99 32.92 21.08
C LEU A 74 51.87 32.25 22.15
N ALA A 75 53.14 32.65 22.29
CA ALA A 75 54.05 32.11 23.31
C ALA A 75 53.53 32.32 24.73
N ILE A 76 53.04 33.54 25.02
CA ILE A 76 52.56 33.90 26.35
C ILE A 76 51.17 33.33 26.63
N LYS A 77 50.24 33.40 25.65
CA LYS A 77 48.84 32.95 25.88
C LYS A 77 48.65 31.44 25.74
N CYS A 78 49.49 30.76 24.97
CA CYS A 78 49.38 29.33 24.70
C CYS A 78 50.74 28.62 24.74
N PRO A 79 51.46 28.63 25.87
CA PRO A 79 52.78 28.02 25.98
C PRO A 79 52.77 26.52 25.66
N HIS A 80 51.65 25.83 25.89
CA HIS A 80 51.49 24.41 25.52
C HIS A 80 51.60 24.15 24.01
N LEU A 81 51.19 25.12 23.16
CA LEU A 81 51.27 24.98 21.71
C LEU A 81 52.71 25.11 21.17
N LEU A 82 53.63 25.67 21.96
CA LEU A 82 55.04 25.80 21.56
C LEU A 82 55.72 24.45 21.40
N LYS A 83 55.28 23.44 22.17
CA LYS A 83 55.73 22.05 22.03
C LYS A 83 55.41 21.49 20.65
N GLU A 84 54.40 22.04 19.99
CA GLU A 84 53.97 21.62 18.66
C GLU A 84 54.39 22.60 17.55
N TRP A 85 55.16 23.64 17.86
CA TRP A 85 55.68 24.56 16.85
C TRP A 85 56.70 23.84 15.97
N HIS A 86 56.56 23.93 14.65
CA HIS A 86 57.47 23.23 13.75
C HIS A 86 58.89 23.86 13.81
N PRO A 87 59.96 23.06 13.97
CA PRO A 87 61.32 23.58 14.21
C PRO A 87 61.92 24.40 13.06
N THR A 88 61.61 24.07 11.81
CA THR A 88 62.25 24.71 10.63
C THR A 88 61.30 25.34 9.61
N LYS A 89 60.07 24.84 9.45
CA LYS A 89 59.15 25.25 8.38
C LYS A 89 58.48 26.62 8.56
N ASN A 90 58.59 27.23 9.73
CA ASN A 90 58.07 28.59 9.95
C ASN A 90 59.09 29.69 9.59
N GLY A 91 60.27 29.34 9.07
CA GLY A 91 61.31 30.30 8.69
C GLY A 91 61.76 31.14 9.87
N THR A 92 61.72 32.47 9.71
CA THR A 92 62.10 33.42 10.77
C THR A 92 60.95 33.78 11.71
N LEU A 93 59.73 33.33 11.44
CA LEU A 93 58.56 33.66 12.27
C LEU A 93 58.67 33.00 13.64
N THR A 94 58.54 33.79 14.70
CA THR A 94 58.56 33.30 16.08
C THR A 94 57.17 33.27 16.70
N PRO A 95 56.92 32.41 17.71
CA PRO A 95 55.66 32.41 18.45
C PRO A 95 55.35 33.72 19.20
N PHE A 96 56.34 34.60 19.39
CA PHE A 96 56.16 35.94 19.97
C PHE A 96 55.58 36.96 18.98
N GLU A 97 55.64 36.66 17.68
CA GLU A 97 55.15 37.52 16.60
C GLU A 97 53.76 37.12 16.09
N VAL A 98 53.17 36.07 16.67
CA VAL A 98 51.87 35.53 16.25
C VAL A 98 50.80 35.88 17.28
N THR A 99 49.70 36.46 16.81
CA THR A 99 48.52 36.68 17.66
C THR A 99 47.78 35.36 17.90
N PRO A 100 47.35 35.05 19.14
CA PRO A 100 46.72 33.75 19.42
C PRO A 100 45.45 33.49 18.59
N ARG A 101 44.64 34.52 18.33
CA ARG A 101 43.44 34.45 17.46
C ARG A 101 43.72 34.83 16.00
N GLY A 102 44.99 34.84 15.60
CA GLY A 102 45.46 35.26 14.29
C GLY A 102 45.00 34.36 13.15
N LYS A 103 45.08 34.91 11.93
CA LYS A 103 44.75 34.18 10.70
C LYS A 103 45.98 33.54 10.05
N ASP A 104 47.16 33.78 10.62
CA ASP A 104 48.44 33.26 10.15
C ASP A 104 48.40 31.73 10.11
N VAL A 105 48.77 31.17 8.96
CA VAL A 105 48.90 29.73 8.76
C VAL A 105 50.31 29.34 9.18
N ILE A 106 50.38 28.48 10.19
CA ILE A 106 51.62 28.08 10.84
C ILE A 106 51.82 26.59 10.58
N TRP A 107 53.08 26.18 10.41
CA TRP A 107 53.48 24.77 10.43
C TRP A 107 53.60 24.27 11.86
N TRP A 108 52.95 23.15 12.12
CA TRP A 108 52.94 22.46 13.41
C TRP A 108 53.50 21.05 13.26
N ARG A 109 54.07 20.51 14.33
CA ARG A 109 54.54 19.13 14.43
C ARG A 109 54.12 18.55 15.78
N CYS A 110 53.37 17.45 15.79
CA CYS A 110 52.98 16.81 17.05
C CYS A 110 54.06 15.83 17.53
N GLU A 111 53.92 15.33 18.76
CA GLU A 111 54.83 14.34 19.35
C GLU A 111 54.96 13.05 18.51
N GLN A 112 53.90 12.66 17.80
CA GLN A 112 53.90 11.51 16.88
C GLN A 112 54.59 11.81 15.53
N GLY A 113 55.23 12.97 15.39
CA GLY A 113 55.97 13.36 14.19
C GLY A 113 55.14 13.87 13.01
N HIS A 114 53.80 13.86 13.08
CA HIS A 114 52.97 14.41 12.01
C HIS A 114 53.16 15.91 11.86
N GLU A 115 53.26 16.38 10.62
CA GLU A 115 53.44 17.78 10.27
C GLU A 115 52.22 18.30 9.50
N TRP A 116 51.68 19.46 9.90
CA TRP A 116 50.52 20.07 9.24
C TRP A 116 50.50 21.58 9.34
N GLU A 117 49.77 22.20 8.42
CA GLU A 117 49.45 23.62 8.44
C GLU A 117 48.11 23.87 9.12
N ALA A 118 48.05 24.84 10.02
CA ALA A 118 46.80 25.31 10.61
C ALA A 118 46.91 26.77 11.04
N LYS A 119 45.78 27.48 11.00
CA LYS A 119 45.68 28.85 11.51
C LYS A 119 45.96 28.89 13.00
N ALA A 120 46.76 29.86 13.46
CA ALA A 120 47.03 30.07 14.88
C ALA A 120 45.73 30.18 15.70
N GLY A 121 44.73 30.92 15.20
CA GLY A 121 43.42 31.03 15.80
C GLY A 121 42.68 29.70 15.96
N ASN A 122 42.80 28.76 15.02
CA ASN A 122 42.17 27.45 15.16
C ASN A 122 42.86 26.62 16.25
N ARG A 123 44.19 26.71 16.35
CA ARG A 123 44.96 26.02 17.40
C ARG A 123 44.64 26.58 18.78
N TYR A 124 44.54 27.91 18.89
CA TYR A 124 44.10 28.60 20.09
C TYR A 124 42.69 28.15 20.54
N MET A 125 41.78 27.90 19.60
CA MET A 125 40.44 27.36 19.88
C MET A 125 40.43 25.84 20.17
N GLY A 126 41.60 25.21 20.31
CA GLY A 126 41.74 23.81 20.73
C GLY A 126 41.78 22.78 19.61
N THR A 127 41.92 23.18 18.34
CA THR A 127 42.15 22.19 17.28
C THR A 127 43.55 21.58 17.43
N GLY A 128 43.63 20.25 17.45
CA GLY A 128 44.90 19.51 17.50
C GLY A 128 45.31 18.95 16.14
N CYS A 129 46.27 18.02 16.16
CA CYS A 129 46.76 17.33 14.96
C CYS A 129 45.63 16.62 14.17
N PRO A 130 45.48 16.91 12.86
CA PRO A 130 44.42 16.31 12.04
C PRO A 130 44.66 14.82 11.76
N TYR A 131 45.90 14.36 11.80
CA TYR A 131 46.26 12.95 11.67
C TYR A 131 45.92 12.17 12.95
N CYS A 132 46.34 12.65 14.12
CA CYS A 132 46.02 12.02 15.42
C CYS A 132 44.52 11.99 15.69
N SER A 133 43.78 13.03 15.27
CA SER A 133 42.31 13.05 15.38
C SER A 133 41.59 12.23 14.28
N GLY A 134 42.33 11.61 13.36
CA GLY A 134 41.78 10.74 12.31
C GLY A 134 40.99 11.48 11.22
N LYS A 135 41.20 12.79 11.09
CA LYS A 135 40.58 13.62 10.05
C LYS A 135 41.31 13.52 8.71
N VAL A 136 42.63 13.35 8.76
CA VAL A 136 43.50 13.14 7.61
C VAL A 136 44.02 11.70 7.63
N VAL A 137 44.19 11.11 6.45
CA VAL A 137 44.72 9.75 6.29
C VAL A 137 46.18 9.69 6.70
N SER A 138 46.58 8.60 7.36
CA SER A 138 47.98 8.29 7.66
C SER A 138 48.22 6.78 7.55
N THR A 139 49.49 6.37 7.61
CA THR A 139 49.90 4.96 7.67
C THR A 139 49.25 4.23 8.86
N GLU A 140 49.16 4.90 10.00
CA GLU A 140 48.53 4.42 11.25
C GLU A 140 46.99 4.53 11.23
N TYR A 141 46.43 5.43 10.43
CA TYR A 141 45.01 5.77 10.40
C TYR A 141 44.43 5.85 8.99
N ASN A 142 44.14 4.68 8.44
CA ASN A 142 43.38 4.49 7.21
C ASN A 142 42.38 3.32 7.36
N LEU A 143 41.49 3.12 6.40
CA LEU A 143 40.46 2.09 6.46
C LEU A 143 41.05 0.67 6.55
N ALA A 144 42.10 0.36 5.76
CA ALA A 144 42.77 -0.94 5.82
C ALA A 144 43.38 -1.22 7.19
N THR A 145 44.12 -0.27 7.76
CA THR A 145 44.75 -0.44 9.07
C THR A 145 43.71 -0.54 10.20
N LYS A 146 42.65 0.26 10.17
CA LYS A 146 41.63 0.27 11.24
C LYS A 146 40.59 -0.84 11.14
N ASN A 147 40.34 -1.38 9.95
CA ASN A 147 39.46 -2.54 9.79
C ASN A 147 39.88 -3.40 8.58
N PRO A 148 40.87 -4.29 8.77
CA PRO A 148 41.37 -5.17 7.71
C PRO A 148 40.28 -6.08 7.13
N ARG A 149 39.32 -6.52 7.95
CA ARG A 149 38.19 -7.35 7.48
C ARG A 149 37.30 -6.57 6.51
N LEU A 150 36.96 -5.34 6.85
CA LEU A 150 36.15 -4.48 5.96
C LEU A 150 36.90 -4.12 4.68
N ALA A 151 38.22 -3.91 4.75
CA ALA A 151 39.03 -3.64 3.57
C ALA A 151 39.04 -4.80 2.56
N LYS A 152 38.89 -6.07 3.01
CA LYS A 152 38.70 -7.22 2.10
C LYS A 152 37.42 -7.12 1.26
N GLU A 153 36.42 -6.39 1.74
CA GLU A 153 35.18 -6.17 0.98
C GLU A 153 35.26 -5.00 0.00
N TRP A 154 36.42 -4.35 -0.13
CA TRP A 154 36.61 -3.23 -1.07
C TRP A 154 36.55 -3.74 -2.51
N HIS A 155 35.74 -3.10 -3.35
CA HIS A 155 35.73 -3.45 -4.77
C HIS A 155 36.91 -2.80 -5.49
N VAL A 156 37.97 -3.58 -5.77
CA VAL A 156 39.22 -3.06 -6.35
C VAL A 156 38.99 -2.33 -7.68
N GLU A 157 38.44 -3.00 -8.69
CA GLU A 157 38.30 -2.44 -10.05
C GLU A 157 37.40 -1.19 -10.10
N LYS A 158 36.19 -1.25 -9.53
CA LYS A 158 35.21 -0.15 -9.57
C LYS A 158 35.57 1.08 -8.72
N ASN A 159 36.58 0.98 -7.87
CA ASN A 159 37.04 2.10 -7.05
C ASN A 159 38.36 2.69 -7.53
N GLN A 160 39.02 2.13 -8.55
CA GLN A 160 40.28 2.66 -9.05
C GLN A 160 40.16 4.15 -9.41
N PRO A 161 41.19 4.97 -9.11
CA PRO A 161 42.47 4.59 -8.51
C PRO A 161 42.50 4.51 -6.98
N LEU A 162 41.35 4.62 -6.30
CA LEU A 162 41.27 4.71 -4.83
C LEU A 162 41.40 3.33 -4.15
N THR A 163 42.28 3.26 -3.13
CA THR A 163 42.46 2.09 -2.28
C THR A 163 41.94 2.32 -0.86
N PRO A 164 41.73 1.26 -0.06
CA PRO A 164 41.45 1.37 1.36
C PRO A 164 42.52 2.10 2.18
N PHE A 165 43.75 2.22 1.67
CA PHE A 165 44.84 2.94 2.33
C PHE A 165 44.74 4.46 2.15
N ASP A 166 43.96 4.93 1.17
CA ASP A 166 43.85 6.36 0.81
C ASP A 166 42.69 7.08 1.53
N VAL A 167 41.97 6.39 2.41
CA VAL A 167 40.73 6.88 3.02
C VAL A 167 40.69 6.65 4.52
N THR A 168 40.12 7.61 5.24
CA THR A 168 39.84 7.45 6.67
C THR A 168 38.52 6.68 6.88
N PRO A 169 38.38 5.90 7.97
CA PRO A 169 37.15 5.13 8.23
C PRO A 169 35.87 5.96 8.38
N LYS A 170 35.98 7.25 8.73
CA LYS A 170 34.84 8.15 8.99
C LYS A 170 34.46 9.03 7.80
N THR A 171 35.10 8.87 6.64
CA THR A 171 34.78 9.68 5.46
C THR A 171 33.38 9.37 4.90
N PRO A 172 32.62 10.39 4.43
CA PRO A 172 31.32 10.18 3.79
C PRO A 172 31.43 9.71 2.33
N LYS A 173 32.65 9.49 1.81
CA LYS A 173 32.88 9.07 0.43
C LYS A 173 32.16 7.76 0.10
N VAL A 174 31.44 7.73 -1.02
CA VAL A 174 30.64 6.59 -1.49
C VAL A 174 31.44 5.77 -2.48
N VAL A 175 31.70 4.52 -2.12
CA VAL A 175 32.52 3.57 -2.90
C VAL A 175 31.76 2.27 -3.14
N TRP A 176 32.28 1.46 -4.06
CA TRP A 176 31.79 0.12 -4.34
C TRP A 176 32.37 -0.91 -3.37
N TRP A 177 31.54 -1.86 -2.98
CA TRP A 177 31.87 -2.96 -2.09
C TRP A 177 31.46 -4.27 -2.73
N LYS A 178 32.20 -5.32 -2.41
CA LYS A 178 31.94 -6.69 -2.85
C LYS A 178 32.10 -7.62 -1.66
N CYS A 179 31.06 -8.37 -1.30
CA CYS A 179 31.15 -9.33 -0.21
C CYS A 179 31.68 -10.68 -0.71
N GLU A 180 32.00 -11.59 0.22
CA GLU A 180 32.49 -12.94 -0.09
C GLU A 180 31.53 -13.76 -0.98
N LYS A 181 30.22 -13.49 -0.90
CA LYS A 181 29.20 -14.09 -1.77
C LYS A 181 29.14 -13.46 -3.17
N GLY A 182 30.07 -12.56 -3.51
CA GLY A 182 30.14 -11.89 -4.81
C GLY A 182 29.14 -10.75 -5.03
N HIS A 183 28.29 -10.42 -4.05
CA HIS A 183 27.33 -9.30 -4.21
C HIS A 183 28.05 -7.96 -4.24
N GLU A 184 27.65 -7.09 -5.17
CA GLU A 184 28.25 -5.77 -5.35
C GLU A 184 27.25 -4.65 -5.03
N TRP A 185 27.66 -3.68 -4.21
CA TRP A 185 26.84 -2.53 -3.86
C TRP A 185 27.65 -1.27 -3.59
N ARG A 186 26.97 -0.13 -3.68
CA ARG A 186 27.56 1.19 -3.44
C ARG A 186 27.01 1.80 -2.16
N THR A 187 27.87 2.28 -1.27
CA THR A 187 27.49 3.01 -0.04
C THR A 187 28.69 3.78 0.53
N ASN A 188 28.45 4.68 1.49
CA ASN A 188 29.52 5.46 2.12
C ASN A 188 30.35 4.66 3.12
N ILE A 189 31.65 4.99 3.21
CA ILE A 189 32.63 4.30 4.07
C ILE A 189 32.26 4.43 5.55
N ALA A 190 31.87 5.61 6.02
CA ALA A 190 31.46 5.84 7.41
C ALA A 190 30.33 4.90 7.86
N ALA A 191 29.32 4.67 7.03
CA ALA A 191 28.21 3.76 7.33
C ALA A 191 28.66 2.30 7.36
N ARG A 192 29.57 1.90 6.45
CA ARG A 192 30.14 0.55 6.45
C ARG A 192 30.97 0.30 7.70
N PHE A 193 31.79 1.28 8.08
CA PHE A 193 32.63 1.21 9.27
C PHE A 193 31.79 1.12 10.56
N ARG A 194 30.60 1.75 10.61
CA ARG A 194 29.63 1.58 11.71
C ARG A 194 28.91 0.21 11.75
N GLY A 195 29.14 -0.67 10.77
CA GLY A 195 28.57 -2.02 10.75
C GLY A 195 27.38 -2.24 9.81
N THR A 196 27.19 -1.40 8.77
CA THR A 196 26.20 -1.73 7.73
C THR A 196 26.70 -2.89 6.87
N ASN A 197 25.99 -4.01 6.92
CA ASN A 197 26.32 -5.23 6.16
C ASN A 197 25.86 -5.16 4.69
N CYS A 198 26.31 -6.14 3.89
CA CYS A 198 25.84 -6.34 2.52
C CYS A 198 24.29 -6.38 2.46
N PRO A 199 23.64 -5.50 1.67
CA PRO A 199 22.19 -5.38 1.65
C PRO A 199 21.50 -6.61 1.04
N TYR A 200 22.20 -7.38 0.21
CA TYR A 200 21.70 -8.63 -0.36
C TYR A 200 21.74 -9.75 0.67
N CYS A 201 22.88 -9.94 1.36
CA CYS A 201 22.99 -10.93 2.44
C CYS A 201 22.01 -10.65 3.60
N ALA A 202 21.73 -9.37 3.87
CA ALA A 202 20.77 -8.95 4.89
C ALA A 202 19.30 -9.01 4.43
N GLY A 203 19.01 -9.51 3.22
CA GLY A 203 17.64 -9.61 2.68
C GLY A 203 16.95 -8.27 2.39
N LYS A 204 17.70 -7.16 2.37
CA LYS A 204 17.20 -5.81 2.07
C LYS A 204 17.11 -5.54 0.58
N LYS A 205 17.93 -6.21 -0.23
CA LYS A 205 17.89 -6.20 -1.69
C LYS A 205 17.73 -7.62 -2.24
N PRO A 206 17.04 -7.78 -3.38
CA PRO A 206 16.84 -9.10 -3.99
C PRO A 206 18.16 -9.65 -4.53
N SER A 207 18.39 -10.95 -4.34
CA SER A 207 19.47 -11.72 -4.97
C SER A 207 18.89 -12.96 -5.66
N ILE A 208 19.74 -13.70 -6.38
CA ILE A 208 19.34 -14.96 -7.01
C ILE A 208 18.80 -15.97 -6.00
N GLU A 209 19.35 -16.00 -4.78
CA GLU A 209 18.94 -16.90 -3.69
C GLU A 209 17.82 -16.31 -2.80
N TYR A 210 17.64 -14.99 -2.82
CA TYR A 210 16.75 -14.27 -1.91
C TYR A 210 15.91 -13.24 -2.65
N ASN A 211 14.79 -13.69 -3.21
CA ASN A 211 13.77 -12.85 -3.83
C ASN A 211 12.38 -13.47 -3.57
N LEU A 212 11.32 -12.76 -3.96
CA LEU A 212 9.94 -13.20 -3.72
C LEU A 212 9.62 -14.53 -4.40
N ALA A 213 10.08 -14.75 -5.64
CA ALA A 213 9.84 -16.01 -6.35
C ALA A 213 10.47 -17.21 -5.64
N VAL A 214 11.69 -17.05 -5.15
CA VAL A 214 12.42 -18.14 -4.47
C VAL A 214 11.86 -18.39 -3.06
N LYS A 215 11.50 -17.34 -2.32
CA LYS A 215 11.09 -17.47 -0.92
C LYS A 215 9.59 -17.66 -0.71
N GLN A 216 8.76 -17.26 -1.67
CA GLN A 216 7.31 -17.34 -1.60
C GLN A 216 6.71 -17.80 -2.95
N PRO A 217 7.03 -19.02 -3.42
CA PRO A 217 6.60 -19.50 -4.74
C PRO A 217 5.08 -19.52 -4.92
N HIS A 218 4.33 -19.79 -3.84
CA HIS A 218 2.86 -19.78 -3.87
C HIS A 218 2.25 -18.39 -4.16
N LEU A 219 2.98 -17.30 -3.90
CA LEU A 219 2.50 -15.95 -4.20
C LEU A 219 2.67 -15.59 -5.68
N ILE A 220 3.45 -16.37 -6.45
CA ILE A 220 3.76 -16.06 -7.84
C ILE A 220 2.56 -16.28 -8.75
N SER A 221 1.74 -17.30 -8.45
CA SER A 221 0.45 -17.50 -9.12
C SER A 221 -0.52 -16.35 -8.90
N GLU A 222 -0.30 -15.52 -7.87
CA GLU A 222 -1.13 -14.37 -7.59
C GLU A 222 -0.54 -13.03 -8.06
N TRP A 223 0.64 -13.04 -8.68
CA TRP A 223 1.27 -11.82 -9.18
C TRP A 223 0.55 -11.30 -10.42
N HIS A 224 0.11 -10.03 -10.42
CA HIS A 224 -0.51 -9.44 -11.61
C HIS A 224 0.55 -8.94 -12.59
N ALA A 225 0.90 -9.75 -13.60
CA ALA A 225 2.00 -9.47 -14.52
C ALA A 225 1.80 -8.17 -15.33
N GLU A 226 0.60 -7.92 -15.84
CA GLU A 226 0.30 -6.75 -16.69
C GLU A 226 0.30 -5.46 -15.88
N LYS A 227 -0.42 -5.43 -14.74
CA LYS A 227 -0.55 -4.21 -13.92
C LYS A 227 0.72 -3.87 -13.13
N ASN A 228 1.63 -4.82 -12.95
CA ASN A 228 2.95 -4.57 -12.34
C ASN A 228 4.02 -4.13 -13.35
N GLY A 229 3.68 -4.04 -14.65
CA GLY A 229 4.58 -3.53 -15.69
C GLY A 229 5.87 -4.34 -15.78
N LEU A 230 7.02 -3.69 -15.62
CA LEU A 230 8.35 -4.34 -15.65
C LEU A 230 8.79 -4.96 -14.32
N LEU A 231 8.05 -4.73 -13.22
CA LEU A 231 8.42 -5.31 -11.94
C LEU A 231 8.12 -6.81 -11.93
N ARG A 232 9.15 -7.63 -11.73
CA ARG A 232 9.03 -9.09 -11.60
C ARG A 232 9.25 -9.53 -10.15
N PRO A 233 8.66 -10.67 -9.73
CA PRO A 233 8.90 -11.24 -8.40
C PRO A 233 10.38 -11.51 -8.08
N VAL A 234 11.21 -11.80 -9.08
CA VAL A 234 12.66 -12.00 -8.89
C VAL A 234 13.40 -10.71 -8.53
N ASN A 235 12.83 -9.54 -8.79
CA ASN A 235 13.44 -8.22 -8.52
C ASN A 235 12.91 -7.58 -7.23
N ILE A 236 12.25 -8.33 -6.35
CA ILE A 236 11.72 -7.80 -5.10
C ILE A 236 11.89 -8.83 -3.98
N THR A 237 12.12 -8.35 -2.74
CA THR A 237 12.24 -9.24 -1.57
C THR A 237 10.88 -9.46 -0.92
N PRO A 238 10.68 -10.59 -0.21
CA PRO A 238 9.46 -10.82 0.58
C PRO A 238 9.22 -9.73 1.62
N GLY A 239 10.26 -9.10 2.17
CA GLY A 239 10.13 -8.01 3.15
C GLY A 239 9.82 -6.63 2.57
N SER A 240 9.58 -6.51 1.26
CA SER A 240 9.40 -5.22 0.60
C SER A 240 8.08 -4.53 1.00
N LYS A 241 8.17 -3.23 1.30
CA LYS A 241 7.02 -2.35 1.54
C LYS A 241 6.32 -1.89 0.25
N LYS A 242 6.85 -2.24 -0.92
CA LYS A 242 6.27 -1.83 -2.21
C LYS A 242 4.88 -2.43 -2.37
N ILE A 243 3.92 -1.57 -2.71
CA ILE A 243 2.56 -1.94 -3.05
C ILE A 243 2.53 -2.36 -4.52
N VAL A 244 2.01 -3.55 -4.78
CA VAL A 244 1.90 -4.14 -6.13
C VAL A 244 0.50 -4.68 -6.33
N TRP A 245 0.13 -4.91 -7.59
CA TRP A 245 -1.12 -5.53 -7.96
C TRP A 245 -1.04 -7.05 -7.82
N TRP A 246 -2.07 -7.62 -7.21
CA TRP A 246 -2.28 -9.05 -7.04
C TRP A 246 -3.56 -9.44 -7.75
N ARG A 247 -3.62 -10.69 -8.20
CA ARG A 247 -4.79 -11.31 -8.81
C ARG A 247 -4.90 -12.73 -8.29
N CYS A 248 -5.89 -13.03 -7.46
CA CYS A 248 -6.06 -14.37 -6.94
C CYS A 248 -6.65 -15.29 -8.02
N LYS A 249 -6.70 -16.60 -7.74
CA LYS A 249 -7.30 -17.59 -8.66
C LYS A 249 -8.77 -17.35 -8.98
N TRP A 250 -9.49 -16.55 -8.18
CA TRP A 250 -10.88 -16.13 -8.41
C TRP A 250 -11.01 -14.80 -9.18
N ASN A 251 -9.92 -14.37 -9.81
CA ASN A 251 -9.84 -13.15 -10.61
C ASN A 251 -10.13 -11.84 -9.85
N HIS A 252 -10.13 -11.88 -8.51
CA HIS A 252 -10.14 -10.66 -7.73
C HIS A 252 -8.79 -9.97 -7.86
N GLU A 253 -8.83 -8.71 -8.30
CA GLU A 253 -7.64 -7.86 -8.35
C GLU A 253 -7.63 -6.86 -7.19
N TRP A 254 -6.47 -6.67 -6.58
CA TRP A 254 -6.28 -5.69 -5.51
C TRP A 254 -4.82 -5.27 -5.41
N GLN A 255 -4.58 -4.18 -4.67
CA GLN A 255 -3.25 -3.71 -4.34
C GLN A 255 -2.91 -4.06 -2.88
N ALA A 256 -1.70 -4.56 -2.65
CA ALA A 256 -1.18 -4.81 -1.31
C ALA A 256 0.36 -4.76 -1.29
N ALA A 257 0.92 -4.43 -0.14
CA ALA A 257 2.37 -4.48 0.07
C ALA A 257 2.88 -5.93 0.05
N VAL A 258 4.05 -6.17 -0.58
CA VAL A 258 4.63 -7.51 -0.69
C VAL A 258 4.84 -8.18 0.67
N TYR A 259 5.37 -7.46 1.66
CA TYR A 259 5.56 -8.01 3.01
C TYR A 259 4.26 -8.44 3.69
N SER A 260 3.14 -7.79 3.37
CA SER A 260 1.83 -8.17 3.92
C SER A 260 1.39 -9.50 3.33
N ARG A 261 1.52 -9.68 2.01
CA ARG A 261 1.25 -10.97 1.36
C ARG A 261 2.16 -12.07 1.87
N ALA A 262 3.47 -11.80 2.02
CA ALA A 262 4.44 -12.76 2.53
C ALA A 262 4.19 -13.18 4.00
N LYS A 263 3.43 -12.38 4.76
CA LYS A 263 2.95 -12.72 6.11
C LYS A 263 1.63 -13.52 6.13
N GLY A 264 1.06 -13.84 4.98
CA GLY A 264 -0.18 -14.62 4.87
C GLY A 264 -1.47 -13.79 4.78
N HIS A 265 -1.40 -12.47 4.58
CA HIS A 265 -2.59 -11.69 4.29
C HIS A 265 -3.06 -11.97 2.87
N ASN A 266 -4.21 -12.64 2.73
CA ASN A 266 -4.76 -13.09 1.45
C ASN A 266 -5.63 -12.04 0.76
N CYS A 267 -6.26 -12.41 -0.36
CA CYS A 267 -7.20 -11.56 -1.09
C CYS A 267 -8.31 -11.03 -0.15
N PRO A 268 -8.50 -9.71 -0.04
CA PRO A 268 -9.53 -9.13 0.83
C PRO A 268 -10.95 -9.35 0.30
N LYS A 269 -11.08 -9.68 -0.99
CA LYS A 269 -12.38 -9.95 -1.64
C LYS A 269 -12.77 -11.42 -1.54
N CYS A 270 -11.83 -12.31 -1.20
CA CYS A 270 -12.12 -13.72 -0.96
C CYS A 270 -12.67 -13.91 0.45
N ASN A 271 -13.91 -13.47 0.66
CA ASN A 271 -14.61 -13.68 1.92
C ASN A 271 -15.17 -15.11 1.95
N ILE A 272 -14.50 -16.00 2.66
CA ILE A 272 -15.04 -17.32 2.97
C ILE A 272 -16.12 -17.11 4.04
N ARG A 273 -17.39 -17.13 3.64
CA ARG A 273 -18.53 -16.98 4.55
C ARG A 273 -18.76 -18.20 5.45
N THR A 274 -18.11 -19.31 5.11
CA THR A 274 -18.19 -20.60 5.78
C THR A 274 -17.01 -20.79 6.72
N SER A 275 -17.24 -21.29 7.93
CA SER A 275 -16.13 -21.58 8.84
C SER A 275 -15.39 -22.87 8.45
N ARG A 276 -14.09 -22.97 8.74
CA ARG A 276 -13.35 -24.23 8.52
C ARG A 276 -13.91 -25.39 9.35
N LEU A 277 -14.48 -25.09 10.51
CA LEU A 277 -15.11 -26.05 11.39
C LEU A 277 -16.42 -26.59 10.79
N GLU A 278 -17.25 -25.72 10.21
CA GLU A 278 -18.48 -26.09 9.48
C GLU A 278 -18.17 -27.07 8.34
N VAL A 279 -17.20 -26.76 7.47
CA VAL A 279 -16.79 -27.67 6.38
C VAL A 279 -16.33 -29.01 6.94
N ARG A 280 -15.56 -28.98 8.05
CA ARG A 280 -15.06 -30.20 8.67
C ARG A 280 -16.19 -31.06 9.23
N ILE A 281 -17.11 -30.46 9.99
CA ILE A 281 -18.29 -31.17 10.54
C ILE A 281 -19.13 -31.76 9.41
N TYR A 282 -19.40 -31.01 8.34
CA TYR A 282 -20.10 -31.52 7.16
C TYR A 282 -19.43 -32.76 6.56
N CYS A 283 -18.11 -32.69 6.32
CA CYS A 283 -17.37 -33.80 5.73
C CYS A 283 -17.43 -35.05 6.62
N GLU A 284 -17.17 -34.90 7.92
CA GLU A 284 -17.15 -36.06 8.82
C GLU A 284 -18.55 -36.65 9.03
N LEU A 285 -19.62 -35.84 9.09
CA LEU A 285 -20.98 -36.37 9.14
C LEU A 285 -21.36 -37.16 7.88
N ARG A 286 -20.84 -36.78 6.70
CA ARG A 286 -20.97 -37.56 5.46
C ARG A 286 -20.23 -38.89 5.45
N SER A 287 -19.35 -39.14 6.42
CA SER A 287 -18.78 -40.47 6.63
C SER A 287 -19.73 -41.41 7.36
N LEU A 288 -20.74 -40.87 8.05
CA LEU A 288 -21.67 -41.60 8.90
C LEU A 288 -23.05 -41.74 8.25
N PHE A 289 -23.53 -40.65 7.64
CA PHE A 289 -24.87 -40.53 7.07
C PHE A 289 -24.77 -40.19 5.58
N ASP A 290 -25.61 -40.83 4.77
CA ASP A 290 -25.51 -40.72 3.30
C ASP A 290 -26.23 -39.50 2.72
N ASP A 291 -27.21 -38.94 3.45
CA ASP A 291 -28.10 -37.87 3.00
C ASP A 291 -27.76 -36.49 3.58
N VAL A 292 -26.56 -36.29 4.14
CA VAL A 292 -26.16 -35.00 4.72
C VAL A 292 -26.08 -33.90 3.66
N LEU A 293 -26.82 -32.83 3.87
CA LEU A 293 -26.88 -31.63 3.03
C LEU A 293 -26.11 -30.47 3.69
N TRP A 294 -25.37 -29.71 2.87
CA TRP A 294 -24.62 -28.52 3.30
C TRP A 294 -25.32 -27.25 2.81
N GLN A 295 -25.51 -26.29 3.73
CA GLN A 295 -26.13 -24.97 3.53
C GLN A 295 -27.53 -25.06 2.90
N GLU A 296 -28.37 -25.95 3.45
CA GLU A 296 -29.67 -26.26 2.90
C GLU A 296 -30.72 -25.23 3.35
N LYS A 297 -31.61 -24.79 2.43
CA LYS A 297 -32.64 -23.79 2.77
C LYS A 297 -33.98 -24.45 3.02
N ILE A 298 -34.36 -24.49 4.29
CA ILE A 298 -35.65 -25.05 4.73
C ILE A 298 -36.50 -23.92 5.33
N TYR A 299 -37.73 -23.76 4.85
CA TYR A 299 -38.65 -22.70 5.28
C TYR A 299 -38.02 -21.30 5.26
N THR A 300 -37.27 -20.98 4.19
CA THR A 300 -36.50 -19.72 4.01
C THR A 300 -35.29 -19.53 4.94
N LYS A 301 -35.00 -20.49 5.82
CA LYS A 301 -33.84 -20.48 6.71
C LYS A 301 -32.77 -21.43 6.16
N GLU A 302 -31.59 -20.89 5.90
CA GLU A 302 -30.41 -21.68 5.58
C GLU A 302 -29.94 -22.39 6.84
N ILE A 303 -29.69 -23.69 6.81
CA ILE A 303 -29.12 -24.51 7.89
C ILE A 303 -27.73 -24.95 7.47
N ASP A 304 -26.72 -24.78 8.33
CA ASP A 304 -25.32 -25.05 7.95
C ASP A 304 -25.15 -26.52 7.54
N VAL A 305 -25.57 -27.47 8.38
CA VAL A 305 -25.59 -28.90 8.04
C VAL A 305 -26.95 -29.49 8.38
N TYR A 306 -27.57 -30.20 7.44
CA TYR A 306 -28.89 -30.83 7.61
C TYR A 306 -28.84 -32.32 7.27
N ILE A 307 -29.46 -33.15 8.10
CA ILE A 307 -29.59 -34.60 7.92
C ILE A 307 -31.09 -34.92 7.81
N PRO A 308 -31.63 -35.03 6.59
CA PRO A 308 -33.06 -35.17 6.32
C PRO A 308 -33.73 -36.33 7.06
N HIS A 309 -33.18 -37.55 6.99
CA HIS A 309 -33.81 -38.72 7.60
C HIS A 309 -33.89 -38.64 9.14
N LEU A 310 -33.04 -37.82 9.77
CA LEU A 310 -33.07 -37.56 11.21
C LEU A 310 -33.88 -36.30 11.58
N ALA A 311 -34.37 -35.55 10.59
CA ALA A 311 -34.90 -34.21 10.75
C ALA A 311 -33.98 -33.32 11.63
N LEU A 312 -32.67 -33.42 11.41
CA LEU A 312 -31.65 -32.82 12.27
C LEU A 312 -30.91 -31.69 11.54
N GLY A 313 -30.98 -30.48 12.07
CA GLY A 313 -30.15 -29.34 11.69
C GLY A 313 -29.02 -29.10 12.70
N ILE A 314 -27.86 -28.70 12.18
CA ILE A 314 -26.68 -28.35 12.97
C ILE A 314 -26.19 -26.97 12.51
N GLU A 315 -26.00 -26.06 13.47
CA GLU A 315 -25.47 -24.70 13.26
C GLU A 315 -24.08 -24.55 13.88
N ILE A 316 -23.19 -23.83 13.21
CA ILE A 316 -21.86 -23.51 13.71
C ILE A 316 -21.78 -22.00 13.98
N ASP A 317 -22.00 -21.62 15.23
CA ASP A 317 -22.11 -20.22 15.63
C ASP A 317 -20.75 -19.66 16.06
N GLY A 318 -20.15 -18.82 15.21
CA GLY A 318 -18.92 -18.09 15.54
C GLY A 318 -19.18 -16.77 16.26
N PHE A 319 -18.39 -16.44 17.29
CA PHE A 319 -18.57 -15.25 18.12
C PHE A 319 -18.82 -13.94 17.33
N TYR A 320 -17.93 -13.64 16.37
CA TYR A 320 -17.99 -12.38 15.62
C TYR A 320 -19.27 -12.20 14.80
N TRP A 321 -19.88 -13.29 14.36
CA TRP A 321 -21.07 -13.27 13.51
C TRP A 321 -22.38 -13.32 14.32
N HIS A 322 -22.33 -13.82 15.55
CA HIS A 322 -23.49 -14.09 16.41
C HIS A 322 -23.60 -13.23 17.68
N GLN A 323 -22.63 -12.34 17.95
CA GLN A 323 -22.66 -11.49 19.14
C GLN A 323 -23.74 -10.38 19.15
N SER A 324 -24.17 -9.89 17.98
CA SER A 324 -25.12 -8.76 17.89
C SER A 324 -26.54 -9.14 18.30
N ASP A 325 -27.27 -8.24 18.93
CA ASP A 325 -28.66 -8.47 19.37
C ASP A 325 -29.62 -8.77 18.21
N GLU A 326 -29.42 -8.15 17.04
CA GLU A 326 -30.19 -8.46 15.84
C GLU A 326 -30.00 -9.92 15.41
N ARG A 327 -28.76 -10.41 15.45
CA ARG A 327 -28.47 -11.81 15.13
C ARG A 327 -29.05 -12.76 16.17
N LYS A 328 -28.92 -12.46 17.47
CA LYS A 328 -29.54 -13.25 18.54
C LYS A 328 -31.06 -13.40 18.33
N LYS A 329 -31.75 -12.32 17.94
CA LYS A 329 -33.17 -12.34 17.58
C LYS A 329 -33.46 -13.21 16.35
N ALA A 330 -32.64 -13.10 15.30
CA ALA A 330 -32.77 -13.89 14.08
C ALA A 330 -32.55 -15.40 14.33
N ASP A 331 -31.56 -15.75 15.14
CA ASP A 331 -31.25 -17.13 15.53
C ASP A 331 -32.40 -17.74 16.34
N LYS A 332 -32.98 -16.98 17.29
CA LYS A 332 -34.17 -17.39 18.04
C LYS A 332 -35.36 -17.64 17.11
N ALA A 333 -35.62 -16.74 16.16
CA ALA A 333 -36.69 -16.91 15.19
C ALA A 333 -36.47 -18.13 14.29
N LYS A 334 -35.22 -18.39 13.88
CA LYS A 334 -34.84 -19.59 13.12
C LYS A 334 -35.10 -20.86 13.93
N GLN A 335 -34.67 -20.90 15.19
CA GLN A 335 -34.91 -22.03 16.08
C GLN A 335 -36.42 -22.31 16.23
N THR A 336 -37.25 -21.27 16.44
CA THR A 336 -38.71 -21.42 16.53
C THR A 336 -39.32 -21.95 15.23
N ILE A 337 -38.90 -21.46 14.07
CA ILE A 337 -39.43 -21.92 12.78
C ILE A 337 -39.08 -23.40 12.55
N LEU A 338 -37.85 -23.80 12.83
CA LEU A 338 -37.42 -25.18 12.64
C LEU A 338 -38.10 -26.13 13.63
N SER A 339 -38.19 -25.75 14.92
CA SER A 339 -38.88 -26.56 15.92
C SER A 339 -40.36 -26.76 15.61
N ASN A 340 -41.05 -25.72 15.13
CA ASN A 340 -42.46 -25.81 14.74
C ASN A 340 -42.69 -26.72 13.53
N ASN A 341 -41.63 -27.04 12.77
CA ASN A 341 -41.67 -27.96 11.65
C ASN A 341 -40.97 -29.29 11.96
N ASN A 342 -40.90 -29.67 13.25
CA ASN A 342 -40.32 -30.93 13.74
C ASN A 342 -38.85 -31.16 13.35
N ILE A 343 -38.09 -30.08 13.17
CA ILE A 343 -36.65 -30.16 12.94
C ILE A 343 -35.92 -29.87 14.24
N THR A 344 -35.13 -30.84 14.71
CA THR A 344 -34.25 -30.66 15.85
C THR A 344 -33.06 -29.82 15.43
N LEU A 345 -32.77 -28.73 16.16
CA LEU A 345 -31.61 -27.87 15.90
C LEU A 345 -30.58 -28.03 17.03
N ILE A 346 -29.37 -28.49 16.69
CA ILE A 346 -28.20 -28.49 17.57
C ILE A 346 -27.30 -27.32 17.17
N ARG A 347 -26.82 -26.57 18.16
CA ARG A 347 -25.94 -25.41 17.94
C ARG A 347 -24.54 -25.69 18.50
N VAL A 348 -23.52 -25.66 17.65
CA VAL A 348 -22.11 -25.75 18.02
C VAL A 348 -21.58 -24.31 18.13
N MET A 349 -21.41 -23.81 19.35
CA MET A 349 -21.23 -22.38 19.61
C MET A 349 -19.86 -22.05 20.19
N ASP A 350 -19.29 -20.94 19.72
CA ASP A 350 -18.09 -20.34 20.30
C ASP A 350 -18.35 -20.02 21.79
N ASP A 351 -17.43 -20.42 22.67
CA ASP A 351 -17.56 -20.33 24.13
C ASP A 351 -17.71 -18.91 24.68
N ARG A 352 -17.39 -17.89 23.86
CA ARG A 352 -17.63 -16.48 24.18
C ARG A 352 -19.09 -16.03 24.00
N LEU A 353 -19.94 -16.85 23.38
CA LEU A 353 -21.37 -16.59 23.25
C LEU A 353 -22.11 -17.11 24.49
N GLU A 354 -23.11 -16.37 24.96
CA GLU A 354 -23.98 -16.82 26.04
C GLU A 354 -24.76 -18.08 25.62
N THR A 355 -24.56 -19.18 26.34
CA THR A 355 -25.24 -20.47 26.11
C THR A 355 -26.56 -20.53 26.88
N ASN A 356 -27.68 -20.30 26.19
CA ASN A 356 -29.00 -20.21 26.84
C ASN A 356 -29.93 -21.41 26.57
N GLY A 357 -29.44 -22.52 26.01
CA GLY A 357 -30.32 -23.62 25.55
C GLY A 357 -29.75 -25.03 25.71
N SER A 358 -30.65 -25.99 25.94
CA SER A 358 -30.37 -27.42 26.17
C SER A 358 -29.84 -28.20 24.97
N ASN A 359 -29.72 -27.56 23.79
CA ASN A 359 -29.21 -28.11 22.53
C ASN A 359 -27.95 -27.39 22.03
N SER A 360 -27.12 -26.88 22.95
CA SER A 360 -25.91 -26.11 22.63
C SER A 360 -24.65 -26.87 23.04
N ILE A 361 -23.62 -26.87 22.18
CA ILE A 361 -22.33 -27.52 22.39
C ILE A 361 -21.24 -26.45 22.27
N PRO A 362 -20.52 -26.11 23.36
CA PRO A 362 -19.47 -25.10 23.29
C PRO A 362 -18.22 -25.63 22.57
N TYR A 363 -17.51 -24.74 21.89
CA TYR A 363 -16.15 -24.95 21.41
C TYR A 363 -15.29 -23.71 21.64
N VAL A 364 -13.98 -23.92 21.85
CA VAL A 364 -13.01 -22.83 22.01
C VAL A 364 -12.40 -22.49 20.65
N ASN A 365 -12.12 -21.22 20.40
CA ASN A 365 -11.42 -20.82 19.18
C ASN A 365 -10.06 -21.54 19.02
N ASN A 366 -9.80 -22.12 17.85
CA ASN A 366 -8.65 -22.99 17.53
C ASN A 366 -8.61 -24.35 18.25
N GLU A 367 -9.69 -24.77 18.89
CA GLU A 367 -9.80 -26.14 19.40
C GLU A 367 -9.67 -27.16 18.26
N ASN A 368 -9.09 -28.33 18.56
CA ASN A 368 -8.95 -29.39 17.58
C ASN A 368 -10.34 -29.84 17.09
N PRO A 369 -10.66 -29.74 15.78
CA PRO A 369 -11.99 -30.06 15.28
C PRO A 369 -12.48 -31.46 15.61
N ILE A 370 -11.58 -32.47 15.71
CA ILE A 370 -11.97 -33.84 16.08
C ILE A 370 -12.64 -33.88 17.47
N THR A 371 -12.17 -33.07 18.42
CA THR A 371 -12.73 -32.98 19.78
C THR A 371 -14.14 -32.38 19.76
N VAL A 372 -14.36 -31.37 18.91
CA VAL A 372 -15.69 -30.78 18.70
C VAL A 372 -16.64 -31.80 18.07
N ILE A 373 -16.18 -32.52 17.05
CA ILE A 373 -16.97 -33.55 16.37
C ILE A 373 -17.33 -34.69 17.31
N VAL A 374 -16.41 -35.21 18.12
CA VAL A 374 -16.71 -36.27 19.08
C VAL A 374 -17.77 -35.83 20.09
N ARG A 375 -17.69 -34.58 20.60
CA ARG A 375 -18.73 -34.02 21.47
C ARG A 375 -20.08 -33.89 20.74
N LEU A 376 -20.07 -33.41 19.50
CA LEU A 376 -21.26 -33.33 18.65
C LEU A 376 -21.92 -34.71 18.46
N LEU A 377 -21.14 -35.72 18.09
CA LEU A 377 -21.63 -37.09 17.87
C LEU A 377 -22.18 -37.72 19.16
N THR A 378 -21.49 -37.52 20.29
CA THR A 378 -21.97 -37.96 21.61
C THR A 378 -23.30 -37.30 21.94
N PHE A 379 -23.44 -36.01 21.62
CA PHE A 379 -24.65 -35.27 21.86
C PHE A 379 -25.80 -35.69 20.93
N ILE A 380 -25.52 -35.97 19.66
CA ILE A 380 -26.50 -36.53 18.70
C ILE A 380 -27.04 -37.86 19.22
N LYS A 381 -26.18 -38.77 19.71
CA LYS A 381 -26.63 -40.03 20.33
C LYS A 381 -27.59 -39.86 21.51
N LEU A 382 -27.49 -38.75 22.24
CA LEU A 382 -28.33 -38.48 23.41
C LEU A 382 -29.65 -37.76 23.05
N LYS A 383 -29.69 -37.01 21.95
CA LYS A 383 -30.79 -36.09 21.62
C LYS A 383 -31.65 -36.53 20.46
N VAL A 384 -31.15 -37.44 19.63
CA VAL A 384 -31.79 -37.85 18.38
C VAL A 384 -32.08 -39.34 18.43
N ALA A 385 -33.25 -39.74 17.96
CA ALA A 385 -33.58 -41.15 17.80
C ALA A 385 -32.75 -41.71 16.62
N LEU A 386 -31.86 -42.65 16.91
CA LEU A 386 -30.94 -43.24 15.94
C LEU A 386 -31.24 -44.73 15.78
N THR A 387 -30.96 -45.28 14.59
CA THR A 387 -30.98 -46.73 14.40
C THR A 387 -29.79 -47.38 15.09
N GLU A 388 -29.86 -48.70 15.35
CA GLU A 388 -28.70 -49.45 15.89
C GLU A 388 -27.47 -49.34 14.99
N ILE A 389 -27.68 -49.26 13.67
CA ILE A 389 -26.61 -49.08 12.67
C ILE A 389 -25.95 -47.71 12.84
N ASP A 390 -26.72 -46.64 12.98
CA ASP A 390 -26.19 -45.30 13.18
C ASP A 390 -25.41 -45.17 14.49
N VAL A 391 -25.95 -45.74 15.57
CA VAL A 391 -25.29 -45.78 16.88
C VAL A 391 -23.93 -46.46 16.76
N LYS A 392 -23.88 -47.63 16.09
CA LYS A 392 -22.63 -48.37 15.87
C LYS A 392 -21.62 -47.57 15.04
N LYS A 393 -22.06 -46.95 13.93
CA LYS A 393 -21.19 -46.11 13.09
C LYS A 393 -20.57 -44.96 13.90
N ILE A 394 -21.37 -44.31 14.75
CA ILE A 394 -20.89 -43.24 15.62
C ILE A 394 -19.87 -43.77 16.64
N ASP A 395 -20.15 -44.88 17.30
CA ASP A 395 -19.23 -45.48 18.28
C ASP A 395 -17.90 -45.89 17.66
N ASP A 396 -17.94 -46.47 16.46
CA ASP A 396 -16.75 -46.81 15.69
C ASP A 396 -15.93 -45.56 15.34
N TYR A 397 -16.60 -44.47 14.89
CA TYR A 397 -15.92 -43.21 14.59
C TYR A 397 -15.27 -42.59 15.84
N ILE A 398 -16.00 -42.51 16.96
CA ILE A 398 -15.49 -41.97 18.23
C ILE A 398 -14.28 -42.79 18.70
N LYS A 399 -14.36 -44.12 18.62
CA LYS A 399 -13.27 -45.02 18.99
C LYS A 399 -12.04 -44.85 18.10
N MET A 400 -12.24 -44.66 16.80
CA MET A 400 -11.14 -44.43 15.85
C MET A 400 -10.46 -43.07 16.06
N ASN A 401 -11.22 -42.05 16.50
CA ASN A 401 -10.74 -40.70 16.80
C ASN A 401 -9.83 -40.10 15.70
N LYS A 402 -10.22 -40.30 14.44
CA LYS A 402 -9.49 -39.84 13.25
C LYS A 402 -10.47 -39.35 12.18
N TYR A 403 -10.04 -38.36 11.40
CA TYR A 403 -10.81 -37.88 10.25
C TYR A 403 -10.96 -38.99 9.21
N GLN A 404 -12.18 -39.18 8.71
CA GLN A 404 -12.51 -40.17 7.69
C GLN A 404 -12.60 -39.53 6.29
N ARG A 405 -12.74 -38.21 6.22
CA ARG A 405 -13.01 -37.46 4.98
C ARG A 405 -12.03 -36.31 4.74
N GLU A 406 -10.74 -36.56 4.97
CA GLU A 406 -9.67 -35.55 4.84
C GLU A 406 -9.55 -35.00 3.41
N GLU A 407 -9.64 -35.88 2.42
CA GLU A 407 -9.56 -35.50 0.99
C GLU A 407 -10.73 -34.63 0.57
N ASP A 408 -11.96 -35.00 0.97
CA ASP A 408 -13.18 -34.23 0.71
C ASP A 408 -13.11 -32.84 1.37
N TYR A 409 -12.61 -32.76 2.61
CA TYR A 409 -12.37 -31.50 3.30
C TYR A 409 -11.40 -30.60 2.53
N HIS A 410 -10.26 -31.14 2.10
CA HIS A 410 -9.27 -30.37 1.34
C HIS A 410 -9.81 -29.94 -0.02
N ALA A 411 -10.59 -30.79 -0.70
CA ALA A 411 -11.24 -30.45 -1.95
C ALA A 411 -12.19 -29.25 -1.79
N ILE A 412 -13.05 -29.24 -0.77
CA ILE A 412 -13.97 -28.12 -0.51
C ILE A 412 -13.21 -26.85 -0.12
N ILE A 413 -12.26 -26.95 0.82
CA ILE A 413 -11.45 -25.80 1.24
C ILE A 413 -10.68 -25.20 0.06
N SER A 414 -10.24 -26.03 -0.89
CA SER A 414 -9.51 -25.56 -2.07
C SER A 414 -10.38 -24.71 -3.00
N VAL A 415 -11.68 -24.94 -3.07
CA VAL A 415 -12.56 -24.18 -3.98
C VAL A 415 -13.15 -22.93 -3.33
N LEU A 416 -13.29 -22.90 -2.00
CA LEU A 416 -13.80 -21.75 -1.26
C LEU A 416 -12.97 -20.47 -1.46
N PRO A 417 -13.59 -19.30 -1.73
CA PRO A 417 -15.00 -19.00 -1.52
C PRO A 417 -15.91 -19.21 -2.75
N SER A 418 -15.47 -19.93 -3.78
CA SER A 418 -16.38 -20.31 -4.88
C SER A 418 -17.56 -21.11 -4.33
N PRO A 419 -18.75 -20.99 -4.95
CA PRO A 419 -19.86 -21.86 -4.60
C PRO A 419 -19.49 -23.32 -4.87
N LEU A 420 -20.17 -24.23 -4.16
CA LEU A 420 -20.20 -25.64 -4.54
C LEU A 420 -20.61 -25.82 -5.99
N LEU A 421 -20.17 -26.93 -6.62
CA LEU A 421 -20.53 -27.26 -7.99
C LEU A 421 -22.06 -27.21 -8.20
N LYS A 422 -22.84 -27.84 -7.31
CA LYS A 422 -24.33 -27.84 -7.36
C LYS A 422 -24.96 -26.45 -7.38
N SER A 423 -24.30 -25.46 -6.76
CA SER A 423 -24.79 -24.09 -6.64
C SER A 423 -24.12 -23.12 -7.62
N SER A 424 -23.13 -23.60 -8.37
CA SER A 424 -22.35 -22.84 -9.35
C SER A 424 -23.06 -22.78 -10.70
N ILE A 425 -22.59 -21.90 -11.60
CA ILE A 425 -23.03 -21.91 -13.00
C ILE A 425 -22.65 -23.23 -13.68
N ALA A 426 -21.47 -23.78 -13.36
CA ALA A 426 -21.01 -25.05 -13.91
C ALA A 426 -21.92 -26.25 -13.56
N GLY A 427 -22.62 -26.19 -12.42
CA GLY A 427 -23.57 -27.23 -12.03
C GLY A 427 -24.95 -27.10 -12.65
N ASN A 428 -25.20 -26.05 -13.46
CA ASN A 428 -26.46 -25.84 -14.16
C ASN A 428 -26.25 -26.01 -15.68
N PRO A 429 -26.62 -27.17 -16.27
CA PRO A 429 -26.37 -27.46 -17.68
C PRO A 429 -26.95 -26.44 -18.66
N ASP A 430 -28.14 -25.89 -18.37
CA ASP A 430 -28.81 -24.93 -19.24
C ASP A 430 -28.04 -23.59 -19.30
N LEU A 431 -27.54 -23.13 -18.16
CA LEU A 431 -26.67 -21.95 -18.13
C LEU A 431 -25.33 -22.24 -18.81
N LEU A 432 -24.72 -23.38 -18.53
CA LEU A 432 -23.40 -23.72 -19.06
C LEU A 432 -23.43 -23.83 -20.59
N LYS A 433 -24.51 -24.36 -21.15
CA LYS A 433 -24.71 -24.45 -22.61
C LYS A 433 -24.68 -23.10 -23.29
N GLU A 434 -25.21 -22.06 -22.65
CA GLU A 434 -25.23 -20.70 -23.20
C GLU A 434 -24.09 -19.81 -22.69
N TRP A 435 -23.11 -20.37 -21.98
CA TRP A 435 -21.97 -19.62 -21.49
C TRP A 435 -21.13 -19.11 -22.66
N HIS A 436 -20.88 -17.81 -22.73
CA HIS A 436 -20.11 -17.26 -23.84
C HIS A 436 -18.64 -17.77 -23.80
N PRO A 437 -18.08 -18.24 -24.94
CA PRO A 437 -16.78 -18.92 -24.98
C PRO A 437 -15.57 -18.08 -24.54
N SER A 438 -15.56 -16.77 -24.79
CA SER A 438 -14.38 -15.92 -24.54
C SER A 438 -14.59 -14.57 -23.83
N LYS A 439 -15.82 -14.05 -23.75
CA LYS A 439 -16.08 -12.69 -23.22
C LYS A 439 -16.17 -12.59 -21.70
N ASN A 440 -16.24 -13.72 -21.00
CA ASN A 440 -16.33 -13.72 -19.54
C ASN A 440 -14.95 -13.80 -18.88
N SER A 441 -14.69 -12.90 -17.93
CA SER A 441 -13.46 -12.93 -17.11
C SER A 441 -13.53 -13.90 -15.92
N TYR A 442 -14.64 -14.61 -15.77
CA TYR A 442 -14.85 -15.59 -14.70
C TYR A 442 -14.92 -17.00 -15.30
N GLN A 443 -14.62 -18.02 -14.50
CA GLN A 443 -14.93 -19.41 -14.84
C GLN A 443 -16.33 -19.77 -14.31
N PRO A 444 -17.09 -20.66 -14.98
CA PRO A 444 -18.42 -21.07 -14.53
C PRO A 444 -18.46 -21.64 -13.10
N THR A 445 -17.37 -22.21 -12.62
CA THR A 445 -17.24 -22.75 -11.24
C THR A 445 -17.12 -21.66 -10.17
N GLN A 446 -16.77 -20.43 -10.54
CA GLN A 446 -16.45 -19.35 -9.58
C GLN A 446 -17.67 -18.56 -9.11
N LEU A 447 -18.79 -18.67 -9.82
CA LEU A 447 -19.98 -17.86 -9.59
C LEU A 447 -21.19 -18.75 -9.35
N SER A 448 -22.06 -18.33 -8.42
CA SER A 448 -23.30 -19.05 -8.18
C SER A 448 -24.32 -18.70 -9.26
N TYR A 449 -25.27 -19.60 -9.52
CA TYR A 449 -26.39 -19.27 -10.40
C TYR A 449 -27.28 -18.14 -9.85
N GLY A 450 -27.16 -17.80 -8.57
CA GLY A 450 -27.80 -16.65 -7.92
C GLY A 450 -26.99 -15.34 -8.01
N SER A 451 -25.87 -15.34 -8.72
CA SER A 451 -25.02 -14.15 -8.87
C SER A 451 -25.74 -13.00 -9.57
N LYS A 452 -25.52 -11.78 -9.07
CA LYS A 452 -26.00 -10.52 -9.67
C LYS A 452 -24.98 -9.88 -10.63
N ILE A 453 -23.85 -10.54 -10.86
CA ILE A 453 -22.83 -10.08 -11.83
C ILE A 453 -23.39 -10.27 -13.24
N LYS A 454 -23.26 -9.25 -14.10
CA LYS A 454 -23.59 -9.37 -15.52
C LYS A 454 -22.48 -10.15 -16.24
N LEU A 455 -22.89 -11.13 -17.04
CA LEU A 455 -22.02 -12.02 -17.80
C LEU A 455 -22.52 -12.06 -19.23
N TRP A 456 -21.61 -12.35 -20.15
CA TRP A 456 -21.92 -12.58 -21.56
C TRP A 456 -22.44 -13.99 -21.76
N TRP A 457 -23.49 -14.11 -22.55
CA TRP A 457 -24.13 -15.36 -22.95
C TRP A 457 -24.20 -15.44 -24.47
N GLN A 458 -24.22 -16.65 -24.99
CA GLN A 458 -24.42 -16.93 -26.41
C GLN A 458 -25.40 -18.10 -26.56
N CYS A 459 -26.48 -17.91 -27.33
CA CYS A 459 -27.43 -19.00 -27.59
C CYS A 459 -27.03 -19.78 -28.84
N ASP A 460 -27.66 -20.93 -29.07
CA ASP A 460 -27.43 -21.80 -30.23
C ASP A 460 -27.59 -21.10 -31.60
N LYS A 461 -28.35 -19.99 -31.68
CA LYS A 461 -28.50 -19.17 -32.88
C LYS A 461 -27.40 -18.10 -33.06
N GLY A 462 -26.36 -18.12 -32.23
CA GLY A 462 -25.23 -17.19 -32.28
C GLY A 462 -25.47 -15.81 -31.66
N HIS A 463 -26.68 -15.48 -31.20
CA HIS A 463 -26.94 -14.20 -30.54
C HIS A 463 -26.17 -14.07 -29.23
N GLU A 464 -25.58 -12.90 -29.02
CA GLU A 464 -24.80 -12.58 -27.82
C GLU A 464 -25.48 -11.48 -27.00
N TRP A 465 -25.57 -11.68 -25.68
CA TRP A 465 -26.16 -10.67 -24.79
C TRP A 465 -25.57 -10.72 -23.37
N GLU A 466 -25.76 -9.64 -22.63
CA GLU A 466 -25.41 -9.56 -21.21
C GLU A 466 -26.64 -9.78 -20.33
N ALA A 467 -26.51 -10.67 -19.36
CA ALA A 467 -27.52 -10.91 -18.33
C ALA A 467 -26.87 -11.43 -17.03
N THR A 468 -27.59 -11.37 -15.91
CA THR A 468 -27.11 -11.95 -14.65
C THR A 468 -27.57 -13.41 -14.53
N PRO A 469 -26.76 -14.34 -14.00
CA PRO A 469 -27.19 -15.72 -13.75
C PRO A 469 -28.51 -15.80 -12.97
N ASN A 470 -28.70 -14.94 -11.96
CA ASN A 470 -29.92 -14.91 -11.15
C ASN A 470 -31.18 -14.59 -11.98
N SER A 471 -31.07 -13.71 -12.98
CA SER A 471 -32.20 -13.38 -13.86
C SER A 471 -32.57 -14.52 -14.81
N ARG A 472 -31.63 -15.43 -15.06
CA ARG A 472 -31.80 -16.61 -15.91
C ARG A 472 -32.49 -17.77 -15.19
N THR A 473 -32.26 -17.92 -13.87
CA THR A 473 -32.67 -19.10 -13.08
C THR A 473 -33.87 -18.89 -12.18
N ARG A 474 -34.28 -17.64 -11.91
CA ARG A 474 -35.50 -17.36 -11.13
C ARG A 474 -36.76 -17.89 -11.85
N PRO A 475 -37.87 -18.11 -11.12
CA PRO A 475 -39.18 -18.33 -11.74
C PRO A 475 -39.48 -17.21 -12.75
N GLN A 476 -39.91 -17.56 -13.97
CA GLN A 476 -40.05 -16.63 -15.12
C GLN A 476 -38.72 -15.98 -15.57
N GLY A 477 -37.62 -16.72 -15.44
CA GLY A 477 -36.30 -16.30 -15.90
C GLY A 477 -36.29 -15.96 -17.38
N THR A 478 -35.38 -15.07 -17.77
CA THR A 478 -35.25 -14.60 -19.16
C THR A 478 -34.12 -15.34 -19.87
N GLY A 479 -34.37 -15.88 -21.06
CA GLY A 479 -33.35 -16.42 -21.96
C GLY A 479 -32.81 -15.37 -22.93
N CYS A 480 -32.41 -15.81 -24.13
CA CYS A 480 -31.96 -14.93 -25.20
C CYS A 480 -33.03 -13.88 -25.58
N PRO A 481 -32.73 -12.57 -25.47
CA PRO A 481 -33.71 -11.52 -25.74
C PRO A 481 -34.01 -11.38 -27.24
N TYR A 482 -33.09 -11.80 -28.11
CA TYR A 482 -33.31 -11.85 -29.56
C TYR A 482 -34.28 -12.97 -29.93
N CYS A 483 -34.07 -14.19 -29.40
CA CYS A 483 -34.95 -15.33 -29.65
C CYS A 483 -36.37 -15.12 -29.10
N SER A 484 -36.52 -14.37 -28.01
CA SER A 484 -37.82 -14.00 -27.43
C SER A 484 -38.46 -12.75 -28.05
N GLY A 485 -37.86 -12.18 -29.11
CA GLY A 485 -38.40 -11.02 -29.83
C GLY A 485 -38.35 -9.71 -29.05
N LYS A 486 -37.58 -9.65 -27.96
CA LYS A 486 -37.39 -8.45 -27.12
C LYS A 486 -36.23 -7.57 -27.58
N GLN A 487 -35.40 -8.05 -28.51
CA GLN A 487 -34.36 -7.28 -29.18
C GLN A 487 -34.53 -7.37 -30.71
N PRO A 488 -34.09 -6.33 -31.44
CA PRO A 488 -34.13 -6.34 -32.89
C PRO A 488 -33.12 -7.32 -33.46
N THR A 489 -33.54 -7.95 -34.54
CA THR A 489 -32.82 -8.90 -35.38
C THR A 489 -33.05 -8.47 -36.82
N GLU A 490 -32.39 -9.13 -37.77
CA GLU A 490 -32.60 -8.91 -39.20
C GLU A 490 -34.06 -9.12 -39.64
N ASN A 491 -34.89 -9.84 -38.88
CA ASN A 491 -36.26 -10.20 -39.29
C ASN A 491 -37.39 -9.47 -38.54
N ASN A 492 -37.10 -8.69 -37.50
CA ASN A 492 -38.12 -8.07 -36.64
C ASN A 492 -37.88 -6.60 -36.29
N ASN A 493 -36.86 -5.97 -36.87
CA ASN A 493 -36.59 -4.55 -36.66
C ASN A 493 -37.59 -3.64 -37.41
N LEU A 494 -37.55 -2.34 -37.10
CA LEU A 494 -38.46 -1.33 -37.64
C LEU A 494 -38.35 -1.19 -39.16
N ALA A 495 -37.14 -1.16 -39.74
CA ALA A 495 -36.96 -1.05 -41.19
C ALA A 495 -37.65 -2.19 -41.94
N VAL A 496 -37.56 -3.40 -41.40
CA VAL A 496 -38.15 -4.59 -42.01
C VAL A 496 -39.66 -4.67 -41.79
N LYS A 497 -40.15 -4.26 -40.62
CA LYS A 497 -41.58 -4.34 -40.29
C LYS A 497 -42.40 -3.15 -40.80
N SER A 498 -41.77 -2.00 -41.01
CA SER A 498 -42.40 -0.82 -41.60
C SER A 498 -41.39 -0.01 -42.43
N PRO A 499 -41.11 -0.45 -43.68
CA PRO A 499 -40.19 0.24 -44.58
C PRO A 499 -40.61 1.69 -44.86
N GLU A 500 -41.91 1.94 -44.99
CA GLU A 500 -42.44 3.29 -45.25
C GLU A 500 -42.17 4.23 -44.07
N LEU A 501 -42.36 3.76 -42.84
CA LEU A 501 -42.06 4.56 -41.65
C LEU A 501 -40.55 4.79 -41.51
N ALA A 502 -39.72 3.81 -41.89
CA ALA A 502 -38.26 3.98 -41.88
C ALA A 502 -37.77 5.07 -42.87
N LYS A 503 -38.48 5.32 -43.98
CA LYS A 503 -38.17 6.43 -44.90
C LYS A 503 -38.34 7.80 -44.25
N GLU A 504 -39.24 7.92 -43.26
CA GLU A 504 -39.43 9.14 -42.50
C GLU A 504 -38.39 9.34 -41.39
N TRP A 505 -37.41 8.44 -41.24
CA TRP A 505 -36.35 8.60 -40.26
C TRP A 505 -35.49 9.82 -40.61
N HIS A 506 -35.35 10.75 -39.67
CA HIS A 506 -34.63 11.98 -39.98
C HIS A 506 -33.14 11.69 -40.30
N PRO A 507 -32.61 12.13 -41.45
CA PRO A 507 -31.27 11.73 -41.94
C PRO A 507 -30.10 12.27 -41.10
N LEU A 508 -30.25 13.45 -40.50
CA LEU A 508 -29.17 14.14 -39.79
C LEU A 508 -29.32 14.23 -38.26
N LYS A 509 -30.54 14.21 -37.72
CA LYS A 509 -30.80 14.52 -36.30
C LYS A 509 -30.81 13.31 -35.36
N ASN A 510 -30.64 12.10 -35.90
CA ASN A 510 -30.64 10.86 -35.12
C ASN A 510 -29.23 10.31 -34.84
N ASN A 511 -28.16 11.06 -35.16
CA ASN A 511 -26.76 10.65 -35.00
C ASN A 511 -26.52 9.26 -35.64
N ASP A 512 -26.00 8.30 -34.88
CA ASP A 512 -25.73 6.92 -35.32
C ASP A 512 -26.94 5.99 -35.23
N LEU A 513 -28.10 6.48 -34.78
CA LEU A 513 -29.30 5.65 -34.67
C LEU A 513 -29.90 5.37 -36.05
N ARG A 514 -30.21 4.09 -36.29
CA ARG A 514 -30.82 3.60 -37.53
C ARG A 514 -32.10 2.81 -37.22
N PRO A 515 -33.11 2.81 -38.10
CA PRO A 515 -34.34 2.04 -37.90
C PRO A 515 -34.10 0.54 -37.60
N GLU A 516 -33.08 -0.07 -38.19
CA GLU A 516 -32.69 -1.47 -38.00
C GLU A 516 -32.30 -1.79 -36.54
N MET A 517 -31.91 -0.76 -35.77
CA MET A 517 -31.51 -0.90 -34.37
C MET A 517 -32.70 -0.96 -33.39
N PHE A 518 -33.94 -0.87 -33.87
CA PHE A 518 -35.11 -0.78 -33.01
C PHE A 518 -36.23 -1.72 -33.42
N LEU A 519 -36.98 -2.21 -32.42
CA LEU A 519 -38.25 -2.90 -32.66
C LEU A 519 -39.37 -1.88 -32.95
N PRO A 520 -40.42 -2.28 -33.69
CA PRO A 520 -41.56 -1.42 -33.99
C PRO A 520 -42.28 -0.81 -32.80
N ARG A 521 -42.32 -1.52 -31.66
CA ARG A 521 -42.99 -1.09 -30.43
C ARG A 521 -42.04 -0.41 -29.43
N SER A 522 -40.97 0.21 -29.93
CA SER A 522 -39.95 0.85 -29.10
C SER A 522 -40.42 2.21 -28.57
N ASN A 523 -40.29 2.44 -27.27
CA ASN A 523 -40.57 3.75 -26.66
C ASN A 523 -39.47 4.80 -26.94
N LYS A 524 -38.42 4.46 -27.70
CA LYS A 524 -37.34 5.39 -28.03
C LYS A 524 -37.90 6.55 -28.85
N LYS A 525 -37.70 7.79 -28.36
CA LYS A 525 -37.95 9.01 -29.11
C LYS A 525 -36.80 9.30 -30.08
N VAL A 526 -37.15 9.57 -31.33
CA VAL A 526 -36.26 9.91 -32.42
C VAL A 526 -36.86 11.05 -33.23
N TRP A 527 -36.02 11.70 -34.04
CA TRP A 527 -36.46 12.71 -34.99
C TRP A 527 -37.03 12.05 -36.25
N TRP A 528 -38.14 12.58 -36.71
CA TRP A 528 -38.82 12.19 -37.94
C TRP A 528 -38.82 13.37 -38.91
N LEU A 529 -38.84 13.06 -40.20
CA LEU A 529 -38.95 14.00 -41.31
C LEU A 529 -39.99 13.45 -42.28
N CYS A 530 -41.11 14.14 -42.45
CA CYS A 530 -42.14 13.73 -43.40
C CYS A 530 -41.83 14.25 -44.82
N GLU A 531 -42.63 13.83 -45.81
CA GLU A 531 -42.51 14.27 -47.21
C GLU A 531 -42.64 15.80 -47.40
N TYR A 532 -43.39 16.48 -46.52
CA TYR A 532 -43.54 17.95 -46.52
C TYR A 532 -42.43 18.68 -45.77
N LEU A 533 -41.31 18.00 -45.48
CA LEU A 533 -40.14 18.55 -44.77
C LEU A 533 -40.39 19.03 -43.33
N HIS A 534 -41.54 18.69 -42.74
CA HIS A 534 -41.76 18.91 -41.31
C HIS A 534 -40.92 17.94 -40.48
N GLU A 535 -40.25 18.48 -39.47
CA GLU A 535 -39.42 17.74 -38.53
C GLU A 535 -40.03 17.73 -37.12
N TRP A 536 -40.05 16.58 -36.46
CA TRP A 536 -40.56 16.48 -35.09
C TRP A 536 -39.96 15.30 -34.34
N GLN A 537 -40.10 15.29 -33.02
CA GLN A 537 -39.76 14.13 -32.20
C GLN A 537 -41.00 13.35 -31.80
N ALA A 538 -40.95 12.04 -31.97
CA ALA A 538 -41.96 11.10 -31.47
C ALA A 538 -41.32 9.76 -31.12
N SER A 539 -41.96 8.97 -30.25
CA SER A 539 -41.53 7.59 -30.01
C SER A 539 -41.82 6.73 -31.24
N ILE A 540 -40.97 5.72 -31.48
CA ILE A 540 -41.16 4.75 -32.55
C ILE A 540 -42.50 4.04 -32.40
N ASP A 541 -42.88 3.63 -31.18
CA ASP A 541 -44.16 2.99 -30.89
C ASP A 541 -45.36 3.87 -31.31
N ASN A 542 -45.36 5.17 -30.99
CA ASN A 542 -46.45 6.06 -31.37
C ASN A 542 -46.57 6.18 -32.89
N ARG A 543 -45.43 6.33 -33.58
CA ARG A 543 -45.40 6.37 -35.05
C ARG A 543 -45.87 5.07 -35.68
N PHE A 544 -45.41 3.94 -35.15
CA PHE A 544 -45.79 2.61 -35.64
C PHE A 544 -47.27 2.31 -35.41
N ASN A 545 -47.88 2.87 -34.36
CA ASN A 545 -49.33 2.80 -34.10
C ASN A 545 -50.17 3.81 -34.90
N GLY A 546 -49.58 4.53 -35.85
CA GLY A 546 -50.30 5.41 -36.78
C GLY A 546 -50.37 6.89 -36.36
N THR A 547 -49.59 7.32 -35.36
CA THR A 547 -49.47 8.76 -35.07
C THR A 547 -48.62 9.42 -36.16
N ASN A 548 -49.25 10.24 -37.00
CA ASN A 548 -48.60 10.92 -38.13
C ASN A 548 -47.98 12.27 -37.73
N CYS A 549 -47.40 12.97 -38.70
CA CYS A 549 -46.82 14.29 -38.50
C CYS A 549 -47.84 15.26 -37.87
N PRO A 550 -47.55 15.87 -36.71
CA PRO A 550 -48.49 16.76 -36.03
C PRO A 550 -48.76 18.05 -36.83
N LEU A 551 -47.80 18.49 -37.63
CA LEU A 551 -47.91 19.69 -38.48
C LEU A 551 -48.74 19.42 -39.74
N CYS A 552 -48.65 18.22 -40.32
CA CYS A 552 -49.51 17.84 -41.46
C CYS A 552 -50.96 17.62 -41.01
N TRP A 553 -51.16 17.06 -39.81
CA TRP A 553 -52.47 16.77 -39.27
C TRP A 553 -53.23 18.05 -38.83
N SER A 554 -52.50 19.06 -38.36
CA SER A 554 -53.07 20.38 -38.05
C SER A 554 -53.28 21.27 -39.29
N GLY A 555 -52.77 20.87 -40.46
CA GLY A 555 -52.79 21.62 -41.71
C GLY A 555 -53.85 21.21 -42.74
N LEU A 556 -54.79 20.33 -42.40
CA LEU A 556 -55.95 19.98 -43.26
C LEU A 556 -57.01 21.11 -43.34
N ASP A 557 -56.57 22.36 -43.41
CA ASP A 557 -57.37 23.54 -43.76
C ASP A 557 -56.59 24.55 -44.66
N GLY A 558 -55.53 24.13 -45.38
CA GLY A 558 -54.75 25.09 -46.16
C GLY A 558 -53.88 24.54 -47.28
N THR A 559 -54.50 24.34 -48.44
CA THR A 559 -53.91 24.38 -49.81
C THR A 559 -52.81 23.39 -50.19
N LYS A 560 -53.20 22.48 -51.11
CA LYS A 560 -52.33 22.03 -52.21
C LYS A 560 -51.72 23.25 -52.90
N SER A 561 -50.40 23.30 -53.05
CA SER A 561 -49.78 23.99 -54.17
C SER A 561 -48.54 23.22 -54.62
N SER A 562 -48.62 22.75 -55.85
CA SER A 562 -47.55 22.30 -56.73
C SER A 562 -46.31 23.21 -56.71
N ILE A 563 -45.12 22.60 -56.66
CA ILE A 563 -44.10 22.53 -57.73
C ILE A 563 -43.26 21.27 -57.48
#